data_AF-A0A4Q6BIS3-F1
#
_entry.id   AF-A0A4Q6BIS3-F1
#
_cell.length_a   1.000
_cell.length_b   1.000
_cell.length_c   1.000
_cell.angle_alpha   90.00
_cell.angle_beta   90.00
_cell.angle_gamma   90.00
#
_symmetry.space_group_name_H-M   'P 1'
#
loop_
_entity.id
_entity.type
_entity.pdbx_description
1 polymer ?
#
loop_
_entity_poly.entity_id
_entity_poly.type
_entity_poly.pdbx_seq_one_letter_code
_entity_poly.pdbx_strand_id
1 'polypeptide(L)'
;MKNWPKPVALLPSRKSIFLFVALALRTFQIEGASADPQLGDLKLPPGFKIELVATVPNARGMTMSPGGVLYVGSRTAGKVFAVKPGLSGKPSEVFTLASGFNQPVGVA
;
A
#
# COMPACT_ATOMS: atom_id res chain seq x y z
N MET A 1 61.43 -37.01 0.26
CA MET A 1 60.84 -35.92 -0.54
C MET A 1 59.58 -36.47 -1.20
N LYS A 2 58.38 -36.05 -0.79
CA LYS A 2 57.10 -36.57 -1.30
C LYS A 2 56.22 -35.38 -1.72
N ASN A 3 56.18 -35.11 -3.03
CA ASN A 3 55.36 -34.05 -3.61
C ASN A 3 53.92 -34.55 -3.79
N TRP A 4 52.97 -33.86 -3.16
CA TRP A 4 51.54 -34.15 -3.27
C TRP A 4 50.88 -33.12 -4.21
N PRO A 5 50.07 -33.52 -5.21
CA PRO A 5 49.37 -32.57 -6.06
C PRO A 5 48.18 -31.97 -5.30
N LYS A 6 48.05 -30.64 -5.29
CA LYS A 6 46.88 -29.98 -4.70
C LYS A 6 45.69 -30.12 -5.66
N PRO A 7 44.47 -30.45 -5.16
CA PRO A 7 43.29 -30.51 -6.01
C PRO A 7 42.95 -29.10 -6.49
N VAL A 8 42.91 -28.90 -7.81
CA VAL A 8 42.40 -27.67 -8.42
C VAL A 8 40.88 -27.69 -8.25
N ALA A 9 40.39 -27.06 -7.19
CA ALA A 9 38.97 -26.79 -7.02
C ALA A 9 38.55 -25.78 -8.09
N LEU A 10 37.78 -26.25 -9.08
CA LEU A 10 37.14 -25.44 -10.11
C LEU A 10 36.06 -24.58 -9.46
N LEU A 11 36.43 -23.43 -8.90
CA LEU A 11 35.48 -22.43 -8.46
C LEU A 11 34.82 -21.80 -9.71
N PRO A 12 33.47 -21.78 -9.81
CA PRO A 12 32.80 -21.20 -10.96
C PRO A 12 33.07 -19.69 -11.01
N SER A 13 33.29 -19.19 -12.23
CA SER A 13 33.74 -17.81 -12.44
C SER A 13 32.72 -16.77 -11.94
N ARG A 14 33.24 -15.65 -11.44
CA ARG A 14 32.50 -14.54 -10.80
C ARG A 14 31.32 -13.98 -11.62
N LYS A 15 31.25 -14.26 -12.93
CA LYS A 15 30.17 -13.81 -13.82
C LYS A 15 28.86 -14.58 -13.61
N SER A 16 28.92 -15.83 -13.16
CA SER A 16 27.72 -16.67 -12.95
C SER A 16 26.95 -16.33 -11.67
N ILE A 17 27.61 -15.70 -10.68
CA ILE A 17 26.97 -15.25 -9.43
C ILE A 17 26.08 -14.02 -9.69
N PHE A 18 26.49 -13.12 -10.59
CA PHE A 18 25.72 -11.92 -10.92
C PHE A 18 24.44 -12.21 -11.73
N LEU A 19 24.42 -13.29 -12.52
CA LEU A 19 23.24 -13.70 -13.30
C LEU A 19 22.13 -14.32 -12.43
N PHE A 20 22.46 -14.86 -11.26
CA PHE A 20 21.46 -15.41 -10.32
C PHE A 20 20.83 -14.34 -9.41
N VAL A 21 21.57 -13.30 -9.05
CA VAL A 21 21.04 -12.22 -8.17
C VAL A 21 20.09 -11.29 -8.92
N ALA A 22 20.31 -11.05 -10.22
CA ALA A 22 19.42 -10.21 -11.03
C ALA A 22 18.06 -10.86 -11.34
N LEU A 23 17.93 -12.19 -11.24
CA LEU A 23 16.67 -12.90 -11.50
C LEU A 23 15.75 -12.97 -10.28
N ALA A 24 16.28 -12.77 -9.07
CA ALA A 24 15.52 -12.84 -7.81
C ALA A 24 14.83 -11.51 -7.41
N LEU A 25 15.11 -10.39 -8.08
CA LEU A 25 14.43 -9.10 -7.86
C LEU A 25 13.25 -8.84 -8.82
N ARG A 26 12.70 -9.89 -9.43
CA ARG A 26 11.45 -9.77 -10.21
C ARG A 26 10.26 -9.74 -9.25
N THR A 27 9.96 -8.51 -8.83
CA THR A 27 8.61 -8.02 -8.49
C THR A 27 7.83 -8.84 -7.47
N PHE A 28 8.08 -8.57 -6.19
CA PHE A 28 7.02 -8.68 -5.18
C PHE A 28 6.02 -7.54 -5.46
N GLN A 29 5.13 -7.74 -6.45
CA GLN A 29 3.92 -6.93 -6.54
C GLN A 29 3.07 -7.36 -5.36
N ILE A 30 3.05 -6.55 -4.31
CA ILE A 30 1.98 -6.65 -3.32
C ILE A 30 0.76 -6.09 -4.02
N GLU A 31 0.04 -6.95 -4.73
CA GLU A 31 -1.31 -6.65 -5.20
C GLU A 31 -2.16 -6.47 -3.94
N GLY A 32 -2.36 -5.21 -3.54
CA GLY A 32 -3.30 -4.88 -2.48
C GLY A 32 -4.67 -5.30 -2.96
N ALA A 33 -5.15 -6.45 -2.47
CA ALA A 33 -6.52 -6.89 -2.71
C ALA A 33 -7.46 -5.80 -2.19
N SER A 34 -7.92 -4.94 -3.09
CA SER A 34 -9.03 -4.04 -2.79
C SER A 34 -10.24 -4.94 -2.69
N ALA A 35 -10.58 -5.33 -1.46
CA ALA A 35 -11.84 -6.01 -1.19
C ALA A 35 -12.94 -5.14 -1.80
N ASP A 36 -13.72 -5.71 -2.71
CA ASP A 36 -14.93 -5.07 -3.22
C ASP A 36 -15.82 -4.80 -1.99
N PRO A 37 -16.04 -3.54 -1.60
CA PRO A 37 -16.97 -3.28 -0.52
C PRO A 37 -18.31 -3.85 -0.98
N GLN A 38 -18.86 -4.80 -0.22
CA GLN A 38 -20.14 -5.45 -0.54
C GLN A 38 -21.30 -4.43 -0.39
N LEU A 39 -21.34 -3.43 -1.28
CA LEU A 39 -22.30 -2.34 -1.25
C LEU A 39 -23.70 -2.82 -1.61
N GLY A 40 -23.81 -3.92 -2.36
CA GLY A 40 -25.08 -4.51 -2.80
C GLY A 40 -25.96 -5.01 -1.65
N ASP A 41 -25.38 -5.32 -0.49
CA ASP A 41 -26.12 -5.79 0.69
C ASP A 41 -26.63 -4.62 1.56
N LEU A 42 -26.20 -3.39 1.29
CA LEU A 42 -26.62 -2.21 2.03
C LEU A 42 -27.98 -1.73 1.53
N LYS A 43 -28.96 -1.67 2.45
CA LYS A 43 -30.28 -1.10 2.18
C LYS A 43 -30.25 0.40 2.41
N LEU A 44 -30.54 1.18 1.37
CA LEU A 44 -30.63 2.63 1.41
C LEU A 44 -32.10 3.09 1.39
N PRO A 45 -32.45 4.20 2.07
CA PRO A 45 -33.75 4.83 1.88
C PRO A 45 -33.95 5.30 0.43
N PRO A 46 -35.21 5.44 -0.04
CA PRO A 46 -35.49 5.97 -1.37
C PRO A 46 -34.79 7.32 -1.63
N GLY A 47 -34.16 7.46 -2.80
CA GLY A 47 -33.46 8.68 -3.21
C GLY A 47 -31.99 8.77 -2.77
N PHE A 48 -31.49 7.85 -1.94
CA PHE A 48 -30.07 7.82 -1.54
C PHE A 48 -29.22 6.94 -2.46
N LYS A 49 -27.94 7.27 -2.57
CA LYS A 49 -26.92 6.49 -3.30
C LYS A 49 -25.67 6.37 -2.44
N ILE A 50 -24.91 5.29 -2.65
CA ILE A 50 -23.61 5.07 -2.01
C ILE A 50 -22.60 4.62 -3.06
N GLU A 51 -21.34 5.01 -2.86
CA GLU A 51 -20.21 4.60 -3.69
C GLU A 51 -18.95 4.48 -2.84
N LEU A 52 -17.96 3.72 -3.33
CA LEU A 52 -16.64 3.67 -2.72
C LEU A 52 -15.83 4.91 -3.13
N VAL A 53 -15.48 5.75 -2.16
CA VAL A 53 -14.62 6.93 -2.41
C VAL A 53 -13.15 6.56 -2.42
N ALA A 54 -12.66 5.86 -1.38
CA ALA A 54 -11.26 5.45 -1.26
C ALA A 54 -11.09 4.31 -0.24
N THR A 55 -10.03 3.51 -0.39
CA THR A 55 -9.61 2.51 0.59
C THR A 55 -8.43 3.03 1.40
N VAL A 56 -8.61 3.20 2.71
CA VAL A 56 -7.55 3.63 3.65
C VAL A 56 -7.38 2.57 4.74
N PRO A 57 -6.14 2.13 5.05
CA PRO A 57 -5.92 1.14 6.09
C PRO A 57 -6.47 1.61 7.43
N ASN A 58 -7.33 0.81 8.06
CA ASN A 58 -7.85 1.07 9.42
C ASN A 58 -8.36 2.51 9.64
N ALA A 59 -9.09 3.05 8.66
CA ALA A 59 -9.71 4.37 8.73
C ALA A 59 -10.58 4.51 10.00
N ARG A 60 -10.45 5.66 10.68
CA ARG A 60 -11.23 6.02 11.87
C ARG A 60 -11.79 7.42 11.73
N GLY A 61 -11.26 8.41 12.44
CA GLY A 61 -11.80 9.77 12.37
C GLY A 61 -11.64 10.35 10.98
N MET A 62 -12.64 11.13 10.55
CA MET A 62 -12.64 11.82 9.27
C MET A 62 -13.23 13.23 9.41
N THR A 63 -12.66 14.19 8.68
CA THR A 63 -13.16 15.58 8.61
C THR A 63 -13.02 16.09 7.17
N MET A 64 -13.98 16.88 6.71
CA MET A 64 -13.99 17.44 5.36
C MET A 64 -13.56 18.89 5.39
N SER A 65 -12.58 19.25 4.58
CA SER A 65 -12.16 20.64 4.42
C SER A 65 -13.16 21.43 3.57
N PRO A 66 -13.20 22.78 3.68
CA PRO A 66 -14.01 23.61 2.78
C PRO A 66 -13.65 23.44 1.29
N GLY A 67 -12.41 23.00 0.99
CA GLY A 67 -11.94 22.70 -0.36
C GLY A 67 -12.29 21.30 -0.85
N GLY A 68 -13.06 20.51 -0.08
CA GLY A 68 -13.47 19.16 -0.47
C GLY A 68 -12.41 18.08 -0.29
N VAL A 69 -11.36 18.33 0.50
CA VAL A 69 -10.38 17.30 0.87
C VAL A 69 -10.87 16.60 2.13
N LEU A 70 -10.96 15.29 2.08
CA LEU A 70 -11.31 14.45 3.22
C LEU A 70 -10.02 14.03 3.95
N TYR A 71 -9.84 14.49 5.18
CA TYR A 71 -8.74 14.03 6.03
C TYR A 71 -9.18 12.80 6.81
N VAL A 72 -8.33 11.78 6.82
CA VAL A 72 -8.65 10.46 7.42
C VAL A 72 -7.53 10.04 8.36
N GLY A 73 -7.87 9.90 9.64
CA GLY A 73 -6.98 9.32 10.65
C GLY A 73 -6.96 7.79 10.57
N SER A 74 -5.78 7.18 10.61
CA SER A 74 -5.59 5.72 10.60
C SER A 74 -4.95 5.24 11.89
N ARG A 75 -5.70 4.46 12.67
CA ARG A 75 -5.31 4.10 14.03
C ARG A 75 -4.10 3.16 14.05
N THR A 76 -4.17 2.02 13.36
CA THR A 76 -3.08 1.04 13.37
C THR A 76 -1.91 1.44 12.47
N ALA A 77 -2.13 2.25 11.42
CA ALA A 77 -1.04 2.68 10.55
C ALA A 77 -0.22 3.84 11.14
N GLY A 78 -0.72 4.53 12.18
CA GLY A 78 -0.04 5.69 12.76
C GLY A 78 0.08 6.86 11.77
N LYS A 79 -0.91 7.03 10.89
CA LYS A 79 -0.87 7.97 9.76
C LYS A 79 -2.14 8.81 9.66
N VAL A 80 -2.00 9.99 9.08
CA VAL A 80 -3.10 10.83 8.59
C VAL A 80 -3.02 10.87 7.07
N PHE A 81 -4.13 10.58 6.42
CA PHE A 81 -4.27 10.61 4.97
C PHE A 81 -5.09 11.83 4.54
N ALA A 82 -4.75 12.39 3.38
CA ALA A 82 -5.60 13.34 2.67
C ALA A 82 -6.16 12.62 1.44
N VAL A 83 -7.49 12.57 1.34
CA VAL A 83 -8.21 11.99 0.21
C VAL A 83 -8.85 13.14 -0.56
N LYS A 84 -8.49 13.27 -1.83
CA LYS A 84 -9.15 14.19 -2.75
C LYS A 84 -10.15 13.38 -3.57
N PRO A 85 -11.47 13.50 -3.29
CA PRO A 85 -12.48 12.71 -3.97
C PRO A 85 -12.43 12.96 -5.48
N GLY A 86 -12.50 11.89 -6.26
CA GLY A 86 -12.71 12.00 -7.69
C GLY A 86 -14.14 12.46 -8.00
N LEU A 87 -14.30 13.28 -9.04
CA LEU A 87 -15.61 13.69 -9.53
C LEU A 87 -16.07 12.77 -10.66
N SER A 88 -17.38 12.49 -10.74
CA SER A 88 -18.01 11.80 -11.88
C SER A 88 -17.39 10.44 -12.21
N GLY A 89 -17.14 9.61 -11.19
CA GLY A 89 -16.59 8.27 -11.35
C GLY A 89 -15.08 8.23 -11.59
N LYS A 90 -14.37 9.36 -11.47
CA LYS A 90 -12.90 9.37 -11.45
C LYS A 90 -12.39 8.75 -10.13
N PRO A 91 -11.26 8.05 -10.16
CA PRO A 91 -10.64 7.54 -8.94
C PRO A 91 -10.20 8.70 -8.03
N SER A 92 -10.35 8.53 -6.73
CA SER A 92 -9.85 9.48 -5.74
C SER A 92 -8.33 9.43 -5.64
N GLU A 93 -7.71 10.58 -5.39
CA GLU A 93 -6.28 10.67 -5.09
C GLU A 93 -6.09 10.55 -3.57
N VAL A 94 -5.18 9.66 -3.11
CA VAL A 94 -4.91 9.42 -1.68
C VAL A 94 -3.45 9.71 -1.37
N PHE A 95 -3.22 10.62 -0.43
CA PHE A 95 -1.89 11.03 0.00
C PHE A 95 -1.67 10.70 1.47
N THR A 96 -0.47 10.24 1.83
CA THR A 96 -0.06 10.25 3.25
C THR A 96 0.36 11.67 3.58
N LEU A 97 -0.41 12.36 4.43
CA LEU A 97 -0.12 13.74 4.83
C LEU A 97 0.91 13.78 5.96
N ALA A 98 0.78 12.85 6.91
CA ALA A 98 1.69 12.76 8.05
C ALA A 98 1.73 11.33 8.62
N SER A 99 2.81 10.99 9.32
CA SER A 99 3.08 9.64 9.82
C SER A 99 3.86 9.65 11.14
N GLY A 100 3.86 8.52 11.85
CA GLY A 100 4.62 8.35 13.09
C GLY A 100 3.83 8.72 14.34
N PHE A 101 2.50 8.85 14.24
CA PHE A 101 1.65 9.12 15.38
C PHE A 101 1.25 7.84 16.11
N ASN A 102 1.03 7.96 17.41
CA ASN A 102 0.37 6.92 18.19
C ASN A 102 -1.15 7.03 18.00
N GLN A 103 -1.73 6.17 17.16
CA GLN A 103 -3.19 6.02 17.00
C GLN A 103 -3.95 7.33 16.67
N PRO A 104 -3.65 8.01 15.54
CA PRO A 104 -4.28 9.28 15.18
C PRO A 104 -5.75 9.11 14.78
N VAL A 105 -6.65 9.11 15.76
CA VAL A 105 -8.11 9.05 15.54
C VAL A 105 -8.74 10.44 15.53
N GLY A 106 -8.19 11.40 16.29
CA GLY A 106 -8.70 12.77 16.36
C GLY A 106 -8.17 13.64 15.21
N VAL A 107 -8.93 13.72 14.12
CA VAL A 107 -8.73 14.68 13.03
C VAL A 107 -9.92 15.66 13.01
N ALA A 108 -9.66 16.96 12.86
CA ALA A 108 -10.68 18.01 12.88
C ALA A 108 -10.29 19.13 11.90
#